data_AF-A0A0F7XC05-F1
#
_entry.id   AF-A0A0F7XC05-F1
#
_cell.length_a   1.000
_cell.length_b   1.000
_cell.length_c   1.000
_cell.angle_alpha   90.00
_cell.angle_beta   90.00
_cell.angle_gamma   90.00
#
_symmetry.space_group_name_H-M   'P 1'
#
loop_
_entity.id
_entity.type
_entity.pdbx_description
1 polymer ?
#
loop_
_entity_poly.entity_id
_entity_poly.type
_entity_poly.pdbx_seq_one_letter_code
_entity_poly.pdbx_strand_id
1 'polypeptide(L)'
;MDISGAVKQKLLQFLGKQKKPELLATYLFYLEQALSLRPVVFVRDKIIFKTPEDAVRILEQDKKIWRETEIQISSEKPQVNENTKRIYICPFTGKVFADNVYANPQDAIYDWLSSCPQNMEKQGGVRIKRFLVSEDPDVIKEYAVPPKEPIIKTVFASAITGKLFHSLPPLLEDFISSYLRPMTLEEVQNQTKFQLESSFLSLLQDALVEDKIAAFIESLADDTAFHVYISQWVDTEE
;
A
#
# COMPACT_ATOMS: atom_id res chain seq x y z
N MET A 1 8.38 5.55 40.78
CA MET A 1 7.46 5.27 39.66
C MET A 1 7.39 3.77 39.54
N ASP A 2 6.28 3.11 39.89
CA ASP A 2 6.26 1.64 39.96
C ASP A 2 6.24 1.02 38.56
N ILE A 3 7.29 0.26 38.23
CA ILE A 3 7.36 -0.51 36.99
C ILE A 3 6.44 -1.73 37.12
N SER A 4 5.49 -1.86 36.20
CA SER A 4 4.56 -2.99 36.21
C SER A 4 5.30 -4.33 36.07
N GLY A 5 4.79 -5.38 36.73
CA GLY A 5 5.41 -6.71 36.71
C GLY A 5 5.61 -7.29 35.30
N ALA A 6 4.72 -6.99 34.36
CA ALA A 6 4.86 -7.41 32.95
C ALA A 6 6.06 -6.74 32.26
N VAL A 7 6.33 -5.46 32.55
CA VAL A 7 7.49 -4.74 32.01
C VAL A 7 8.77 -5.25 32.67
N LYS A 8 8.77 -5.52 33.99
CA LYS A 8 9.91 -6.14 34.69
C LYS A 8 10.29 -7.50 34.09
N GLN A 9 9.32 -8.36 33.78
CA GLN A 9 9.58 -9.64 33.12
C GLN A 9 10.23 -9.46 31.74
N LYS A 10 9.72 -8.53 30.92
CA LYS A 10 10.31 -8.21 29.62
C LYS A 10 11.74 -7.66 29.75
N LEU A 11 11.98 -6.80 30.75
CA LEU A 11 13.30 -6.27 31.05
C LEU A 11 14.29 -7.38 31.42
N LEU A 12 13.93 -8.31 32.31
CA LEU A 12 14.79 -9.45 32.65
C LEU A 12 15.11 -10.32 31.43
N GLN A 13 14.12 -10.55 30.55
CA GLN A 13 14.36 -11.28 29.30
C GLN A 13 15.27 -10.54 28.33
N PHE A 14 15.20 -9.20 28.29
CA PHE A 14 16.08 -8.36 27.49
C PHE A 14 17.52 -8.40 28.03
N LEU A 15 17.68 -8.18 29.34
CA LEU A 15 18.96 -8.19 30.04
C LEU A 15 19.68 -9.55 29.93
N GLY A 16 18.94 -10.66 30.11
CA GLY A 16 19.51 -12.01 30.03
C GLY A 16 20.01 -12.41 28.65
N LYS A 17 19.61 -11.70 27.58
CA LYS A 17 20.13 -11.93 26.21
C LYS A 17 21.45 -11.22 25.95
N GLN A 18 21.81 -10.24 26.77
CA GLN A 18 22.99 -9.41 26.59
C GLN A 18 24.11 -9.86 27.51
N LYS A 19 25.34 -9.95 26.99
CA LYS A 19 26.52 -10.31 27.80
C LYS A 19 26.93 -9.20 28.76
N LYS A 20 26.72 -7.94 28.36
CA LYS A 20 26.99 -6.72 29.14
C LYS A 20 25.89 -5.72 28.79
N PRO A 21 24.78 -5.70 29.53
CA PRO A 21 23.70 -4.76 29.26
C PRO A 21 24.10 -3.35 29.65
N GLU A 22 23.93 -2.39 28.74
CA GLU A 22 24.16 -0.97 29.00
C GLU A 22 22.93 -0.33 29.66
N LEU A 23 23.15 0.58 30.61
CA LEU A 23 22.08 1.28 31.33
C LEU A 23 21.16 2.02 30.36
N LEU A 24 21.74 2.77 29.43
CA LEU A 24 20.98 3.60 28.50
C LEU A 24 20.14 2.76 27.54
N ALA A 25 20.71 1.71 26.94
CA ALA A 25 19.98 0.79 26.08
C ALA A 25 18.83 0.09 26.83
N THR A 26 19.07 -0.29 28.09
CA THR A 26 18.04 -0.88 28.96
C THR A 26 16.93 0.12 29.29
N TYR A 27 17.29 1.37 29.57
CA TYR A 27 16.35 2.45 29.84
C TYR A 27 15.48 2.76 28.62
N LEU A 28 16.08 2.82 27.43
CA LEU A 28 15.36 2.98 26.18
C LEU A 28 14.37 1.84 25.93
N PHE A 29 14.80 0.58 26.14
CA PHE A 29 13.88 -0.56 26.05
C PHE A 29 12.73 -0.45 27.06
N TYR A 30 13.00 -0.02 28.30
CA TYR A 30 11.95 0.26 29.28
C TYR A 30 10.96 1.32 28.77
N LEU A 31 11.45 2.44 28.25
CA LEU A 31 10.62 3.52 27.73
C LEU A 31 9.71 3.05 26.58
N GLU A 32 10.23 2.21 25.68
CA GLU A 32 9.40 1.59 24.62
C GLU A 32 8.20 0.85 25.18
N GLN A 33 8.42 0.03 26.21
CA GLN A 33 7.37 -0.78 26.80
C GLN A 33 6.43 0.07 27.66
N ALA A 34 6.96 1.00 28.44
CA ALA A 34 6.19 1.83 29.37
C ALA A 34 5.28 2.82 28.63
N LEU A 35 5.77 3.40 27.54
CA LEU A 35 5.05 4.39 26.73
C LEU A 35 4.41 3.79 25.47
N SER A 36 4.49 2.46 25.29
CA SER A 36 4.00 1.74 24.10
C SER A 36 4.52 2.32 22.79
N LEU A 37 5.78 2.79 22.79
CA LEU A 37 6.42 3.35 21.61
C LEU A 37 6.72 2.24 20.61
N ARG A 38 6.46 2.52 19.34
CA ARG A 38 6.76 1.63 18.22
C ARG A 38 7.40 2.47 17.13
N PRO A 39 8.66 2.92 17.32
CA PRO A 39 9.28 3.82 16.39
C PRO A 39 9.28 3.24 14.97
N VAL A 40 8.96 4.07 14.00
CA VAL A 40 8.99 3.71 12.58
C VAL A 40 9.66 4.79 11.77
N VAL A 41 10.49 4.39 10.80
CA VAL A 41 11.09 5.31 9.85
C VAL A 41 10.34 5.28 8.53
N PHE A 42 9.99 6.47 8.05
CA PHE A 42 9.56 6.68 6.68
C PHE A 42 10.78 7.08 5.84
N VAL A 43 11.35 6.11 5.15
CA VAL A 43 12.66 6.26 4.47
C VAL A 43 12.64 7.35 3.39
N ARG A 44 11.50 7.54 2.71
CA ARG A 44 11.34 8.52 1.62
C ARG A 44 11.59 9.94 2.10
N ASP A 45 10.94 10.34 3.20
CA ASP A 45 11.06 11.69 3.75
C ASP A 45 12.14 11.78 4.83
N LYS A 46 12.78 10.66 5.18
CA LYS A 46 13.82 10.57 6.19
C LYS A 46 13.36 10.99 7.59
N ILE A 47 12.10 10.69 7.93
CA ILE A 47 11.49 11.06 9.22
C ILE A 47 11.22 9.80 10.04
N ILE A 48 11.53 9.86 11.33
CA ILE A 48 11.20 8.84 12.32
C ILE A 48 10.01 9.33 13.15
N PHE A 49 8.98 8.49 13.22
CA PHE A 49 7.77 8.72 14.00
C PHE A 49 7.74 7.81 15.23
N LYS A 50 7.08 8.25 16.30
CA LYS A 50 6.95 7.49 17.55
C LYS A 50 6.10 6.23 17.42
N THR A 51 5.10 6.24 16.53
CA THR A 51 4.24 5.09 16.22
C THR A 51 3.83 5.10 14.74
N PRO A 52 3.42 3.94 14.16
CA PRO A 52 2.79 3.89 12.84
C PRO A 52 1.57 4.77 12.72
N GLU A 53 0.74 4.85 13.77
CA GLU A 53 -0.49 5.63 13.77
C GLU A 53 -0.21 7.13 13.70
N ASP A 54 0.83 7.60 14.39
CA ASP A 54 1.28 8.99 14.28
C ASP A 54 1.86 9.31 12.90
N ALA A 55 2.62 8.37 12.32
CA ALA A 55 3.12 8.51 10.96
C ALA A 55 1.96 8.70 9.96
N VAL A 56 0.92 7.85 10.07
CA VAL A 56 -0.27 7.96 9.23
C VAL A 56 -0.96 9.30 9.44
N ARG A 57 -1.26 9.68 10.69
CA ARG A 57 -1.97 10.93 10.99
C ARG A 57 -1.26 12.16 10.43
N ILE A 58 0.06 12.25 10.60
CA ILE A 58 0.85 13.42 10.18
C ILE A 58 1.00 13.44 8.65
N LEU A 59 1.37 12.32 8.03
CA LEU A 59 1.56 12.25 6.58
C LEU A 59 0.24 12.38 5.80
N GLU A 60 -0.89 12.01 6.40
CA GLU A 60 -2.22 12.20 5.83
C GLU A 60 -2.64 13.68 5.79
N GLN A 61 -2.34 14.45 6.85
CA GLN A 61 -2.56 15.90 6.88
C GLN A 61 -1.79 16.59 5.75
N ASP A 62 -0.59 16.10 5.43
CA ASP A 62 0.26 16.59 4.34
C ASP A 62 -0.13 16.03 2.96
N LYS A 63 -1.17 15.19 2.85
CA LYS A 63 -1.58 14.49 1.62
C LYS A 63 -0.46 13.67 0.96
N LYS A 64 0.44 13.09 1.77
CA LYS A 64 1.61 12.32 1.33
C LYS A 64 1.36 10.81 1.23
N ILE A 65 0.23 10.33 1.72
CA ILE A 65 -0.11 8.89 1.71
C ILE A 65 -0.98 8.53 0.50
N TRP A 66 -2.06 9.27 0.28
CA TRP A 66 -3.06 8.95 -0.73
C TRP A 66 -3.72 10.19 -1.33
N ARG A 67 -4.39 9.99 -2.46
CA ARG A 67 -5.24 10.98 -3.13
C ARG A 67 -6.53 10.31 -3.59
N GLU A 68 -7.64 11.01 -3.44
CA GLU A 68 -8.91 10.61 -4.06
C GLU A 68 -8.79 10.84 -5.57
N THR A 69 -9.24 9.89 -6.37
CA THR A 69 -9.11 9.92 -7.84
C THR A 69 -10.33 9.30 -8.47
N GLU A 70 -10.87 9.96 -9.48
CA GLU A 70 -11.95 9.40 -10.29
C GLU A 70 -11.36 8.64 -11.48
N ILE A 71 -11.81 7.41 -11.68
CA ILE A 71 -11.50 6.62 -12.87
C ILE A 71 -12.74 6.48 -13.74
N GLN A 72 -12.55 6.61 -15.05
CA GLN A 72 -13.59 6.35 -16.04
C GLN A 72 -13.44 4.94 -16.57
N ILE A 73 -14.47 4.12 -16.36
CA ILE A 73 -14.53 2.75 -16.86
C ILE A 73 -15.48 2.75 -18.05
N SER A 74 -14.93 2.85 -19.26
CA SER A 74 -15.68 2.67 -20.51
C SER A 74 -15.62 1.21 -20.94
N SER A 75 -16.77 0.58 -21.09
CA SER A 75 -16.87 -0.75 -21.69
C SER A 75 -17.18 -0.60 -23.18
N GLU A 76 -16.20 -1.00 -24.00
CA GLU A 76 -16.27 -1.17 -25.45
C GLU A 76 -16.20 0.10 -26.31
N LYS A 77 -15.42 0.02 -27.39
CA LYS A 77 -15.48 0.98 -28.50
C LYS A 77 -16.72 0.63 -29.34
N PRO A 78 -17.50 1.62 -29.81
CA PRO A 78 -18.62 1.34 -30.70
C PRO A 78 -18.10 0.65 -31.98
N GLN A 79 -18.77 -0.43 -32.40
CA GLN A 79 -18.39 -1.22 -33.57
C GLN A 79 -18.79 -0.56 -34.90
N VAL A 80 -19.71 0.40 -34.86
CA VAL A 80 -20.23 1.19 -35.99
C VAL A 80 -20.36 2.63 -35.51
N ASN A 81 -19.94 3.60 -36.32
CA ASN A 81 -20.04 5.02 -35.99
C ASN A 81 -20.52 5.83 -37.21
N GLU A 82 -20.65 7.15 -37.07
CA GLU A 82 -21.18 8.05 -38.12
C GLU A 82 -20.38 8.03 -39.43
N ASN A 83 -19.11 7.63 -39.38
CA ASN A 83 -18.23 7.57 -40.55
C ASN A 83 -18.19 6.19 -41.21
N THR A 84 -18.93 5.21 -40.69
CA THR A 84 -18.99 3.85 -41.25
C THR A 84 -19.74 3.86 -42.57
N LYS A 85 -19.12 3.33 -43.63
CA LYS A 85 -19.72 3.25 -44.98
C LYS A 85 -20.07 1.82 -45.38
N ARG A 86 -19.43 0.85 -44.76
CA ARG A 86 -19.65 -0.57 -45.04
C ARG A 86 -19.55 -1.36 -43.75
N ILE A 87 -20.49 -2.29 -43.57
CA ILE A 87 -20.49 -3.24 -42.47
C ILE A 87 -20.44 -4.68 -42.97
N TYR A 88 -19.77 -5.53 -42.20
CA TYR A 88 -19.73 -6.97 -42.39
C TYR A 88 -20.42 -7.63 -41.21
N ILE A 89 -21.47 -8.40 -41.47
CA ILE A 89 -22.34 -9.00 -40.46
C ILE A 89 -22.09 -10.51 -40.45
N CYS A 90 -21.78 -11.05 -39.28
CA CYS A 90 -21.72 -12.49 -39.09
C CYS A 90 -23.14 -13.07 -39.15
N PRO A 91 -23.43 -14.03 -40.06
CA PRO A 91 -24.76 -14.63 -40.19
C PRO A 91 -25.13 -15.53 -39.00
N PHE A 92 -24.16 -15.99 -38.21
CA PHE A 92 -24.39 -16.90 -37.09
C PHE A 92 -24.70 -16.17 -35.78
N THR A 93 -23.97 -15.08 -35.49
CA THR A 93 -24.05 -14.37 -34.20
C THR A 93 -24.67 -12.99 -34.30
N GLY A 94 -24.83 -12.46 -35.51
CA GLY A 94 -25.23 -11.07 -35.75
C GLY A 94 -24.15 -10.03 -35.42
N LYS A 95 -22.93 -10.45 -35.03
CA LYS A 95 -21.81 -9.52 -34.74
C LYS A 95 -21.42 -8.74 -36.00
N VAL A 96 -21.14 -7.44 -35.84
CA VAL A 96 -20.88 -6.52 -36.94
C VAL A 96 -19.44 -5.99 -36.90
N PHE A 97 -18.84 -5.83 -38.07
CA PHE A 97 -17.51 -5.24 -38.23
C PHE A 97 -17.61 -4.08 -39.22
N ALA A 98 -17.31 -2.86 -38.78
CA ALA A 98 -17.29 -1.68 -39.65
C ALA A 98 -15.96 -1.53 -40.39
N ASP A 99 -16.01 -0.94 -41.57
CA ASP A 99 -14.86 -0.67 -42.43
C ASP A 99 -13.84 0.31 -41.84
N ASN A 100 -14.28 1.18 -40.94
CA ASN A 100 -13.48 2.28 -40.38
C ASN A 100 -13.05 2.07 -38.91
N VAL A 101 -13.49 1.00 -38.26
CA VAL A 101 -13.13 0.68 -36.86
C VAL A 101 -11.91 -0.26 -36.78
N TYR A 102 -11.67 -1.05 -37.83
CA TYR A 102 -10.57 -2.00 -37.92
C TYR A 102 -9.59 -1.58 -39.03
N ALA A 103 -8.28 -1.74 -38.80
CA ALA A 103 -7.26 -1.46 -39.81
C ALA A 103 -7.43 -2.35 -41.06
N ASN A 104 -7.82 -3.62 -40.87
CA ASN A 104 -8.32 -4.50 -41.91
C ASN A 104 -9.55 -5.29 -41.39
N PRO A 105 -10.77 -4.91 -41.81
CA PRO A 105 -12.00 -5.57 -41.37
C PRO A 105 -12.04 -7.06 -41.69
N GLN A 106 -11.41 -7.49 -42.79
CA GLN A 106 -11.39 -8.90 -43.19
C GLN A 106 -10.55 -9.75 -42.23
N ASP A 107 -9.43 -9.24 -41.74
CA ASP A 107 -8.57 -9.95 -40.78
C ASP A 107 -9.26 -10.09 -39.42
N ALA A 108 -9.89 -9.01 -38.93
CA ALA A 108 -10.68 -9.04 -37.70
C ALA A 108 -11.84 -10.05 -37.76
N ILE A 109 -12.43 -10.19 -38.96
CA ILE A 109 -13.43 -11.18 -39.30
C ILE A 109 -12.84 -12.61 -39.24
N TYR A 110 -11.66 -12.84 -39.84
CA TYR A 110 -11.00 -14.14 -39.85
C TYR A 110 -10.64 -14.60 -38.44
N ASP A 111 -10.06 -13.72 -37.62
CA ASP A 111 -9.69 -13.99 -36.23
C ASP A 111 -10.92 -14.39 -35.41
N TRP A 112 -12.03 -13.68 -35.61
CA TRP A 112 -13.26 -13.95 -34.89
C TRP A 112 -13.93 -15.26 -35.31
N LEU A 113 -13.93 -15.64 -36.60
CA LEU A 113 -14.49 -16.93 -37.03
C LEU A 113 -13.74 -18.13 -36.48
N SER A 114 -12.42 -18.01 -36.29
CA SER A 114 -11.60 -19.08 -35.73
C SER A 114 -12.05 -19.45 -34.31
N SER A 115 -12.57 -18.48 -33.56
CA SER A 115 -12.99 -18.61 -32.16
C SER A 115 -14.52 -18.63 -31.97
N CYS A 116 -15.31 -18.41 -33.03
CA CYS A 116 -16.77 -18.35 -32.94
C CYS A 116 -17.38 -19.71 -32.51
N PRO A 117 -18.06 -19.80 -31.36
CA PRO A 117 -18.65 -21.06 -30.89
C PRO A 117 -19.91 -21.46 -31.66
N GLN A 118 -20.59 -20.50 -32.30
CA GLN A 118 -21.85 -20.74 -33.03
C GLN A 118 -21.64 -21.13 -34.51
N ASN A 119 -20.41 -21.03 -35.03
CA ASN A 119 -20.10 -21.48 -36.40
C ASN A 119 -19.79 -22.99 -36.41
N MET A 120 -20.81 -23.78 -36.70
CA MET A 120 -20.73 -25.25 -36.80
C MET A 120 -20.56 -25.74 -38.24
N GLU A 121 -20.68 -24.86 -39.24
CA GLU A 121 -20.62 -25.24 -40.65
C GLU A 121 -19.17 -25.43 -41.11
N LYS A 122 -18.89 -26.54 -41.80
CA LYS A 122 -17.57 -26.85 -42.35
C LYS A 122 -17.66 -27.16 -43.85
N GLN A 123 -16.71 -26.65 -44.62
CA GLN A 123 -16.48 -27.01 -46.01
C GLN A 123 -15.04 -27.50 -46.16
N GLY A 124 -14.85 -28.74 -46.62
CA GLY A 124 -13.52 -29.35 -46.72
C GLY A 124 -12.78 -29.51 -45.38
N GLY A 125 -13.51 -29.64 -44.26
CA GLY A 125 -12.93 -29.78 -42.92
C GLY A 125 -12.61 -28.46 -42.20
N VAL A 126 -12.70 -27.32 -42.89
CA VAL A 126 -12.46 -25.98 -42.34
C VAL A 126 -13.79 -25.25 -42.12
N ARG A 127 -13.90 -24.42 -41.07
CA ARG A 127 -15.09 -23.61 -40.80
C ARG A 127 -15.41 -22.68 -41.98
N ILE A 128 -16.68 -22.65 -42.38
CA ILE A 128 -17.15 -21.83 -43.50
C ILE A 128 -16.99 -20.35 -43.14
N LYS A 129 -16.51 -19.57 -44.12
CA LYS A 129 -16.19 -18.15 -43.97
C LYS A 129 -17.18 -17.29 -44.75
N ARG A 130 -18.43 -17.27 -44.28
CA ARG A 130 -19.52 -16.50 -44.90
C ARG A 130 -19.87 -15.27 -44.06
N PHE A 131 -19.99 -14.12 -44.73
CA PHE A 131 -20.48 -12.87 -44.15
C PHE A 131 -21.53 -12.25 -45.06
N LEU A 132 -22.44 -11.52 -44.44
CA LEU A 132 -23.31 -10.58 -45.14
C LEU A 132 -22.59 -9.23 -45.17
N VAL A 133 -22.61 -8.55 -46.31
CA VAL A 133 -22.02 -7.23 -46.47
C VAL A 133 -23.16 -6.26 -46.77
N SER A 134 -23.20 -5.13 -46.06
CA SER A 134 -24.13 -4.06 -46.35
C SER A 134 -23.39 -2.73 -46.45
N GLU A 135 -23.77 -1.96 -47.48
CA GLU A 135 -23.40 -0.55 -47.67
C GLU A 135 -24.65 0.35 -47.56
N ASP A 136 -25.80 -0.24 -47.25
CA ASP A 136 -27.06 0.48 -47.11
C ASP A 136 -27.01 1.36 -45.85
N PRO A 137 -27.10 2.70 -45.98
CA PRO A 137 -27.03 3.61 -44.85
C PRO A 137 -28.09 3.35 -43.78
N ASP A 138 -29.28 2.89 -44.15
CA ASP A 138 -30.36 2.65 -43.19
C ASP A 138 -30.12 1.37 -42.40
N VAL A 139 -29.59 0.33 -43.06
CA VAL A 139 -29.11 -0.88 -42.35
C VAL A 139 -27.94 -0.55 -41.43
N ILE A 140 -26.99 0.29 -41.86
CA ILE A 140 -25.82 0.68 -41.04
C ILE A 140 -26.25 1.42 -39.77
N LYS A 141 -27.24 2.32 -39.87
CA LYS A 141 -27.78 3.06 -38.71
C LYS A 141 -28.39 2.14 -37.66
N GLU A 142 -29.09 1.07 -38.05
CA GLU A 142 -29.67 0.10 -37.11
C GLU A 142 -28.60 -0.59 -36.24
N TYR A 143 -27.34 -0.66 -36.72
CA TYR A 143 -26.21 -1.23 -35.98
C TYR A 143 -25.34 -0.19 -35.26
N ALA A 144 -25.64 1.10 -35.40
CA ALA A 144 -24.95 2.16 -34.68
C ALA A 144 -25.40 2.17 -33.21
N VAL A 145 -24.61 1.53 -32.35
CA VAL A 145 -24.86 1.55 -30.90
C VAL A 145 -24.25 2.83 -30.31
N PRO A 146 -25.04 3.67 -29.62
CA PRO A 146 -24.49 4.82 -28.93
C PRO A 146 -23.45 4.35 -27.90
N PRO A 147 -22.33 5.08 -27.75
CA PRO A 147 -21.33 4.73 -26.77
C PRO A 147 -21.97 4.65 -25.38
N LYS A 148 -21.74 3.54 -24.66
CA LYS A 148 -22.19 3.44 -23.27
C LYS A 148 -21.49 4.53 -22.47
N GLU A 149 -22.26 5.25 -21.66
CA GLU A 149 -21.70 6.26 -20.77
C GLU A 149 -20.63 5.61 -19.87
N PRO A 150 -19.46 6.24 -19.71
CA PRO A 150 -18.42 5.71 -18.87
C PRO A 150 -18.91 5.66 -17.42
N ILE A 151 -18.67 4.54 -16.75
CA ILE A 151 -18.95 4.45 -15.32
C ILE A 151 -17.83 5.17 -14.60
N ILE A 152 -18.15 6.31 -13.98
CA ILE A 152 -17.23 7.03 -13.13
C ILE A 152 -17.20 6.34 -11.76
N LYS A 153 -16.02 5.94 -11.31
CA LYS A 153 -15.81 5.40 -9.97
C LYS A 153 -14.73 6.18 -9.24
N THR A 154 -15.03 6.58 -8.02
CA THR A 154 -14.04 7.12 -7.09
C THR A 154 -13.20 5.99 -6.51
N VAL A 155 -11.89 6.14 -6.58
CA VAL A 155 -10.88 5.24 -6.03
C VAL A 155 -9.82 6.03 -5.28
N PHE A 156 -8.97 5.33 -4.52
CA PHE A 156 -7.88 5.92 -3.77
C PHE A 156 -6.54 5.55 -4.42
N ALA A 157 -5.76 6.53 -4.82
CA ALA A 157 -4.43 6.33 -5.38
C ALA A 157 -3.36 6.54 -4.31
N SER A 158 -2.41 5.62 -4.19
CA SER A 158 -1.21 5.84 -3.37
C SER A 158 -0.41 7.03 -3.91
N ALA A 159 -0.08 7.99 -3.04
CA ALA A 159 0.76 9.13 -3.40
C ALA A 159 2.25 8.75 -3.57
N ILE A 160 2.61 7.49 -3.29
CA ILE A 160 3.96 6.97 -3.43
C ILE A 160 4.14 6.22 -4.74
N THR A 161 3.23 5.29 -5.06
CA THR A 161 3.36 4.43 -6.24
C THR A 161 2.33 4.66 -7.33
N GLY A 162 1.24 5.39 -7.03
CA GLY A 162 0.09 5.50 -7.93
C GLY A 162 -0.79 4.24 -7.98
N LYS A 163 -0.49 3.20 -7.17
CA LYS A 163 -1.36 2.01 -7.06
C LYS A 163 -2.76 2.43 -6.62
N LEU A 164 -3.78 1.89 -7.29
CA LEU A 164 -5.18 2.19 -7.02
C LEU A 164 -5.78 1.18 -6.05
N PHE A 165 -6.61 1.68 -5.14
CA PHE A 165 -7.33 0.92 -4.14
C PHE A 165 -8.79 1.31 -4.15
N HIS A 166 -9.68 0.35 -3.92
CA HIS A 166 -11.12 0.61 -3.85
C HIS A 166 -11.54 1.28 -2.53
N SER A 167 -10.72 1.20 -1.48
CA SER A 167 -10.97 1.81 -0.17
C SER A 167 -9.65 2.17 0.53
N LEU A 168 -9.74 3.02 1.56
CA LEU A 168 -8.59 3.48 2.34
C LEU A 168 -7.93 2.39 3.21
N PRO A 169 -8.65 1.49 3.92
CA PRO A 169 -7.99 0.56 4.84
C PRO A 169 -6.91 -0.33 4.18
N PRO A 170 -7.16 -0.98 3.02
CA PRO A 170 -6.12 -1.75 2.32
C PRO A 170 -4.96 -0.89 1.84
N LEU A 171 -5.20 0.39 1.51
CA LEU A 171 -4.16 1.33 1.13
C LEU A 171 -3.25 1.65 2.34
N LEU A 172 -3.85 1.93 3.50
CA LEU A 172 -3.11 2.24 4.72
C LEU A 172 -2.31 1.03 5.23
N GLU A 173 -2.88 -0.19 5.13
CA GLU A 173 -2.16 -1.42 5.45
C GLU A 173 -0.96 -1.66 4.53
N ASP A 174 -1.14 -1.47 3.21
CA ASP A 174 -0.06 -1.51 2.22
C ASP A 174 1.01 -0.44 2.54
N PHE A 175 0.58 0.76 2.91
CA PHE A 175 1.46 1.85 3.29
C PHE A 175 2.33 1.51 4.51
N ILE A 176 1.71 1.08 5.61
CA ILE A 176 2.40 0.75 6.86
C ILE A 176 3.36 -0.42 6.65
N SER A 177 2.90 -1.49 6.00
CA SER A 177 3.72 -2.71 5.81
C SER A 177 4.88 -2.52 4.84
N SER A 178 4.72 -1.68 3.81
CA SER A 178 5.70 -1.58 2.72
C SER A 178 6.63 -0.38 2.82
N TYR A 179 6.23 0.70 3.50
CA TYR A 179 7.00 1.96 3.50
C TYR A 179 7.40 2.46 4.89
N LEU A 180 6.80 1.93 5.96
CA LEU A 180 7.24 2.21 7.32
C LEU A 180 8.09 1.06 7.82
N ARG A 181 9.37 1.34 8.09
CA ARG A 181 10.27 0.32 8.66
C ARG A 181 10.27 0.45 10.18
N PRO A 182 10.00 -0.64 10.94
CA PRO A 182 10.09 -0.61 12.39
C PRO A 182 11.54 -0.40 12.84
N MET A 183 11.68 0.31 13.96
CA MET A 183 12.96 0.59 14.61
C MET A 183 12.82 0.52 16.14
N THR A 184 13.91 0.24 16.85
CA THR A 184 13.98 0.41 18.31
C THR A 184 14.47 1.80 18.69
N LEU A 185 14.21 2.25 19.90
CA LEU A 185 14.73 3.50 20.45
C LEU A 185 16.26 3.53 20.51
N GLU A 186 16.88 2.37 20.73
CA GLU A 186 18.34 2.23 20.64
C GLU A 186 18.83 2.53 19.21
N GLU A 187 18.16 1.99 18.18
CA GLU A 187 18.48 2.32 16.78
C GLU A 187 18.18 3.78 16.45
N VAL A 188 17.14 4.37 17.05
CA VAL A 188 16.79 5.78 16.88
C VAL A 188 17.87 6.68 17.48
N GLN A 189 18.38 6.37 18.68
CA GLN A 189 19.44 7.14 19.33
C GLN A 189 20.74 7.11 18.50
N ASN A 190 21.07 5.96 17.93
CA ASN A 190 22.30 5.76 17.15
C ASN A 190 22.22 6.32 15.72
N GLN A 191 21.08 6.88 15.31
CA GLN A 191 20.86 7.37 13.96
C GLN A 191 21.13 8.87 13.82
N THR A 192 21.90 9.26 12.81
CA THR A 192 22.19 10.65 12.47
C THR A 192 21.59 11.12 11.15
N LYS A 193 21.10 10.19 10.31
CA LYS A 193 20.65 10.49 8.93
C LYS A 193 19.17 10.84 8.81
N PHE A 194 18.38 10.54 9.84
CA PHE A 194 16.93 10.73 9.85
C PHE A 194 16.55 11.76 10.92
N GLN A 195 15.52 12.54 10.63
CA GLN A 195 14.98 13.53 11.54
C GLN A 195 13.90 12.90 12.40
N LEU A 196 13.87 13.23 13.69
CA LEU A 196 12.76 12.87 14.55
C LEU A 196 11.60 13.82 14.30
N GLU A 197 10.40 13.28 14.26
CA GLU A 197 9.18 14.07 14.30
C GLU A 197 9.15 14.92 15.59
N SER A 198 8.70 16.17 15.49
CA SER A 198 8.84 17.17 16.55
C SER A 198 8.26 16.74 17.91
N SER A 199 7.07 16.11 17.91
CA SER A 199 6.45 15.61 19.15
C SER A 199 7.25 14.45 19.74
N PHE A 200 7.83 13.60 18.89
CA PHE A 200 8.67 12.50 19.31
C PHE A 200 10.02 12.99 19.87
N LEU A 201 10.64 13.97 19.22
CA LEU A 201 11.87 14.61 19.70
C LEU A 201 11.67 15.21 21.10
N SER A 202 10.58 15.97 21.27
CA SER A 202 10.25 16.61 22.55
C SER A 202 10.04 15.56 23.65
N LEU A 203 9.34 14.47 23.33
CA LEU A 203 9.15 13.36 24.27
C LEU A 203 10.48 12.73 24.71
N LEU A 204 11.41 12.50 23.78
CA LEU A 204 12.71 11.93 24.11
C LEU A 204 13.57 12.90 24.93
N GLN A 205 13.53 14.20 24.62
CA GLN A 205 14.24 15.22 25.41
C GLN A 205 13.73 15.29 26.86
N ASP A 206 12.43 15.17 27.07
CA ASP A 206 11.83 15.18 28.41
C ASP A 206 12.09 13.87 29.19
N ALA A 207 12.22 12.74 28.48
CA ALA A 207 12.41 11.43 29.07
C ALA A 207 13.90 11.10 29.35
N LEU A 208 14.83 11.60 28.53
CA LEU A 208 16.26 11.32 28.63
C LEU A 208 17.01 12.35 29.49
N VAL A 209 16.55 12.52 30.73
CA VAL A 209 17.21 13.36 31.74
C VAL A 209 17.71 12.49 32.90
N GLU A 210 18.82 12.87 33.52
CA GLU A 210 19.51 12.10 34.56
C GLU A 210 18.57 11.69 35.71
N ASP A 211 17.74 12.63 36.19
CA ASP A 211 16.76 12.38 37.25
C ASP A 211 15.79 11.23 36.92
N LYS A 212 15.39 11.08 35.65
CA LYS A 212 14.47 10.01 35.21
C LYS A 212 15.17 8.66 35.10
N ILE A 213 16.45 8.67 34.72
CA ILE A 213 17.27 7.47 34.66
C ILE A 213 17.60 6.99 36.07
N ALA A 214 17.96 7.90 36.98
CA ALA A 214 18.17 7.59 38.39
C ALA A 214 16.90 7.01 39.03
N ALA A 215 15.74 7.64 38.83
CA ALA A 215 14.46 7.13 39.31
C ALA A 215 14.11 5.74 38.74
N PHE A 216 14.56 5.42 37.51
CA PHE A 216 14.41 4.09 36.93
C PHE A 216 15.27 3.06 37.66
N ILE A 217 16.53 3.34 37.93
CA ILE A 217 17.43 2.45 38.68
C ILE A 217 16.85 2.20 40.09
N GLU A 218 16.44 3.27 40.78
CA GLU A 218 15.83 3.18 42.11
C GLU A 218 14.59 2.27 42.11
N SER A 219 13.73 2.38 41.08
CA SER A 219 12.53 1.54 40.97
C SER A 219 12.82 0.05 40.70
N LEU A 220 14.03 -0.28 40.26
CA LEU A 220 14.51 -1.64 40.08
C LEU A 220 15.25 -2.18 41.30
N ALA A 221 15.77 -1.30 42.17
CA ALA A 221 16.57 -1.67 43.33
C ALA A 221 15.80 -2.54 44.35
N ASP A 222 14.48 -2.41 44.42
CA ASP A 222 13.62 -3.21 45.30
C ASP A 222 13.50 -4.68 44.86
N ASP A 223 13.88 -5.01 43.63
CA ASP A 223 13.76 -6.35 43.06
C ASP A 223 15.14 -7.01 42.93
N THR A 224 15.37 -8.04 43.74
CA THR A 224 16.65 -8.75 43.83
C THR A 224 17.12 -9.36 42.51
N ALA A 225 16.20 -9.61 41.57
CA ALA A 225 16.54 -10.11 40.24
C ALA A 225 17.37 -9.11 39.42
N PHE A 226 17.30 -7.81 39.74
CA PHE A 226 17.99 -6.74 39.01
C PHE A 226 19.34 -6.35 39.62
N HIS A 227 19.64 -6.77 40.85
CA HIS A 227 20.84 -6.35 41.60
C HIS A 227 22.15 -6.60 40.83
N VAL A 228 22.27 -7.74 40.15
CA VAL A 228 23.46 -8.12 39.36
C VAL A 228 23.69 -7.17 38.17
N TYR A 229 22.62 -6.59 37.61
CA TYR A 229 22.72 -5.66 36.49
C TYR A 229 22.93 -4.23 36.98
N ILE A 230 22.27 -3.84 38.08
CA ILE A 230 22.44 -2.53 38.69
C ILE A 230 23.89 -2.33 39.13
N SER A 231 24.51 -3.32 39.77
CA SER A 231 25.93 -3.23 40.16
C SER A 231 26.83 -3.00 38.95
N GLN A 232 26.58 -3.66 37.82
CA GLN A 232 27.36 -3.46 36.60
C GLN A 232 27.29 -2.03 36.06
N TRP A 233 26.16 -1.33 36.25
CA TRP A 233 25.96 0.05 35.79
C TRP A 233 26.58 1.08 36.73
N VAL A 234 26.53 0.82 38.03
CA VAL A 234 27.10 1.73 39.05
C VAL A 234 28.63 1.57 39.11
N ASP A 235 29.14 0.35 38.96
CA ASP A 235 30.58 0.06 39.03
C ASP A 235 31.36 0.45 37.75
N THR A 236 30.68 0.88 36.67
CA THR A 236 31.33 1.28 35.40
C THR A 236 31.66 2.78 35.31
N GLU A 237 31.34 3.58 36.33
CA GLU A 237 31.70 5.01 36.39
C GLU A 237 33.08 5.30 37.03
N GLU A 238 33.90 4.28 37.32
CA GLU A 238 35.33 4.42 37.73
C GLU A 238 36.34 4.21 36.59
#